data_AF-A0A956Z055-F1
#
_entry.id   AF-A0A956Z055-F1
#
_cell.length_a   1.000
_cell.length_b   1.000
_cell.length_c   1.000
_cell.angle_alpha   90.00
_cell.angle_beta   90.00
_cell.angle_gamma   90.00
#
_symmetry.space_group_name_H-M   'P 1'
#
loop_
_entity.id
_entity.type
_entity.pdbx_description
1 polymer ?
#
loop_
_entity_poly.entity_id
_entity_poly.type
_entity_poly.pdbx_seq_one_letter_code
_entity_poly.pdbx_strand_id
1 'polypeptide(L)'
;AMLERILGPLPAWARRDHPMLRYELRGGGKTNRRWLLLLGAGILACLLLALGYVIATELLSRPLSPNLTESVNRVLYVPVLLLQILLGITTLSISIGAIGEIIRRQQWDTLRVTEDGAGLTLRTRWAAVFYRVRPLLVIIVGLRLLLVLGILWDLTAFQGQYLDLLISGIVPQMSIPVPIGQPPLDLGVVVGIMLLAFMLTAAVLLPLTSVGFDAAAGLLLSTLFKQRTYNALVQFGLLLLRLFVTGALLYAGFHFLADPTALPDGLAFVLMFFFGALGDWGLYFLHLSSFGEIWALIPYSIFLGLALMLFALVQAFLADRLLLWAIHRAQSRG
;
A
#
# COMPACT_ATOMS: atom_id res chain seq x y z
N ALA A 1 15.89 5.66 19.12
CA ALA A 1 16.81 4.63 19.64
C ALA A 1 16.96 3.43 18.69
N MET A 2 16.05 2.43 18.67
CA MET A 2 16.29 1.21 17.87
C MET A 2 16.03 1.36 16.36
N LEU A 3 14.98 2.12 15.97
CA LEU A 3 14.68 2.40 14.55
C LEU A 3 15.72 3.31 13.87
N GLU A 4 16.35 4.23 14.61
CA GLU A 4 17.41 5.11 14.09
C GLU A 4 18.71 4.33 13.80
N ARG A 5 18.93 3.18 14.46
CA ARG A 5 20.08 2.31 14.17
C ARG A 5 19.91 1.54 12.86
N ILE A 6 18.68 1.27 12.42
CA ILE A 6 18.41 0.44 11.24
C ILE A 6 18.22 1.32 9.99
N LEU A 7 17.57 2.48 10.12
CA LEU A 7 17.22 3.35 8.99
C LEU A 7 18.21 4.52 8.77
N GLY A 8 19.26 4.60 9.60
CA GLY A 8 20.15 5.76 9.65
C GLY A 8 19.49 7.00 10.25
N PRO A 9 20.23 8.12 10.35
CA PRO A 9 19.70 9.36 10.89
C PRO A 9 18.66 9.93 9.93
N LEU A 10 17.39 9.94 10.34
CA LEU A 10 16.34 10.70 9.65
C LEU A 10 16.81 12.15 9.44
N PRO A 11 16.44 12.79 8.31
CA PRO A 11 16.79 14.17 8.08
C PRO A 11 16.21 15.04 9.22
N ALA A 12 16.93 16.11 9.58
CA ALA A 12 16.63 16.88 10.79
C ALA A 12 15.16 17.32 10.90
N TRP A 13 14.54 17.68 9.78
CA TRP A 13 13.14 18.10 9.68
C TRP A 13 12.11 16.98 9.91
N ALA A 14 12.49 15.70 9.79
CA ALA A 14 11.61 14.55 10.00
C ALA A 14 11.71 13.96 11.43
N ARG A 15 12.66 14.45 12.25
CA ARG A 15 12.87 13.98 13.62
C ARG A 15 11.80 14.51 14.54
N ARG A 16 11.30 13.66 15.46
CA ARG A 16 10.28 14.02 16.47
C ARG A 16 10.65 15.23 17.34
N ASP A 17 11.94 15.44 17.55
CA ASP A 17 12.45 16.53 18.37
C ASP A 17 12.49 17.88 17.64
N HIS A 18 12.30 17.89 16.32
CA HIS A 18 12.27 19.11 15.54
C HIS A 18 11.10 20.00 15.99
N PRO A 19 11.32 21.29 16.30
CA PRO A 19 10.32 22.15 16.95
C PRO A 19 9.01 22.25 16.16
N MET A 20 9.11 22.38 14.83
CA MET A 20 7.94 22.41 13.94
C MET A 20 7.15 21.10 13.99
N LEU A 21 7.82 19.95 13.96
CA LEU A 21 7.14 18.66 13.99
C LEU A 21 6.52 18.39 15.37
N ARG A 22 7.21 18.77 16.45
CA ARG A 22 6.67 18.67 17.81
C ARG A 22 5.42 19.50 17.99
N TYR A 23 5.38 20.71 17.42
CA TYR A 23 4.18 21.55 17.40
C TYR A 23 3.03 20.86 16.66
N GLU A 24 3.32 20.25 15.51
CA GLU A 24 2.32 19.50 14.74
C GLU A 24 1.79 18.24 15.42
N LEU A 25 2.62 17.56 16.21
CA LEU A 25 2.22 16.35 16.93
C LEU A 25 1.53 16.65 18.27
N ARG A 26 1.75 17.85 18.85
CA ARG A 26 1.18 18.26 20.15
C ARG A 26 -0.31 18.59 20.13
N GLY A 27 -0.95 18.65 18.96
CA GLY A 27 -2.39 18.92 18.83
C GLY A 27 -3.34 17.85 19.39
N GLY A 28 -2.83 16.73 19.94
CA GLY A 28 -3.64 15.63 20.49
C GLY A 28 -3.82 15.73 22.01
N GLY A 29 -5.04 16.02 22.46
CA GLY A 29 -5.40 16.28 23.86
C GLY A 29 -5.31 15.12 24.87
N LYS A 30 -5.69 15.48 26.11
CA LYS A 30 -5.57 14.81 27.41
C LYS A 30 -5.83 13.28 27.44
N THR A 31 -5.14 12.62 28.37
CA THR A 31 -4.98 11.17 28.60
C THR A 31 -6.26 10.33 28.55
N ASN A 32 -7.41 10.86 28.99
CA ASN A 32 -8.69 10.11 28.98
C ASN A 32 -9.21 9.76 27.58
N ARG A 33 -8.87 10.53 26.54
CA ARG A 33 -9.29 10.22 25.17
C ARG A 33 -8.59 8.98 24.61
N ARG A 34 -7.43 8.61 25.16
CA ARG A 34 -6.66 7.44 24.70
C ARG A 34 -7.36 6.12 24.99
N TRP A 35 -7.94 5.96 26.17
CA TRP A 35 -8.66 4.74 26.55
C TRP A 35 -9.89 4.50 25.69
N LEU A 36 -10.69 5.54 25.43
CA LEU A 36 -11.84 5.46 24.51
C LEU A 36 -11.40 5.11 23.09
N LEU A 37 -10.28 5.65 22.62
CA LEU A 37 -9.73 5.31 21.30
C LEU A 37 -9.23 3.86 21.25
N LEU A 38 -8.59 3.36 22.31
CA LEU A 38 -8.13 1.97 22.38
C LEU A 38 -9.30 0.99 22.42
N LEU A 39 -10.34 1.28 23.21
CA LEU A 39 -11.57 0.48 23.25
C LEU A 39 -12.27 0.50 21.89
N GLY A 40 -12.43 1.67 21.28
CA GLY A 40 -13.01 1.80 19.95
C GLY A 40 -12.21 1.02 18.89
N ALA A 41 -10.88 1.08 18.96
CA ALA A 41 -10.01 0.32 18.07
C ALA A 41 -10.12 -1.19 18.29
N GLY A 42 -10.22 -1.65 19.54
CA GLY A 42 -10.43 -3.06 19.87
C GLY A 42 -11.76 -3.60 19.36
N ILE A 43 -12.85 -2.86 19.59
CA ILE A 43 -14.18 -3.19 19.06
C ILE A 43 -14.16 -3.24 17.53
N LEU A 44 -13.57 -2.24 16.88
CA LEU A 44 -13.44 -2.20 15.42
C LEU A 44 -12.65 -3.39 14.90
N ALA A 45 -11.54 -3.76 15.55
CA ALA A 45 -10.74 -4.93 15.17
C ALA A 45 -11.54 -6.23 15.30
N CYS A 46 -12.28 -6.42 16.39
CA CYS A 46 -13.16 -7.59 16.56
C CYS A 46 -14.26 -7.65 15.50
N LEU A 47 -14.91 -6.52 15.21
CA LEU A 47 -15.94 -6.44 14.17
C LEU A 47 -15.38 -6.73 12.79
N LEU A 48 -14.20 -6.21 12.46
CA LEU A 48 -13.54 -6.49 11.18
C LEU A 48 -13.18 -7.98 11.07
N LEU A 49 -12.59 -8.58 12.10
CA LEU A 49 -12.26 -10.01 12.09
C LEU A 49 -13.51 -10.90 11.98
N ALA A 50 -14.60 -10.56 12.70
CA ALA A 50 -15.87 -11.26 12.58
C ALA A 50 -16.45 -11.13 11.17
N LEU A 51 -16.41 -9.94 10.58
CA LEU A 51 -16.83 -9.71 9.20
C LEU A 51 -16.01 -10.54 8.21
N GLY A 52 -14.68 -10.55 8.37
CA GLY A 52 -13.78 -11.36 7.55
C GLY A 52 -14.08 -12.85 7.65
N TYR A 53 -14.32 -13.36 8.87
CA TYR A 53 -14.68 -14.75 9.10
C TYR A 53 -16.02 -15.14 8.47
N VAL A 54 -17.05 -14.29 8.62
CA VAL A 54 -18.38 -14.53 8.03
C VAL A 54 -18.32 -14.53 6.50
N ILE A 55 -17.55 -13.64 5.89
CA ILE A 55 -17.35 -13.61 4.43
C ILE A 55 -16.54 -14.82 3.97
N ALA A 56 -15.45 -15.17 4.66
CA ALA A 56 -14.58 -16.29 4.31
C ALA A 56 -15.29 -17.65 4.36
N THR A 57 -16.32 -17.78 5.20
CA THR A 57 -17.13 -19.00 5.36
C THR A 57 -18.42 -18.98 4.52
N GLU A 58 -18.59 -17.97 3.65
CA GLU A 58 -19.82 -17.76 2.86
C GLU A 58 -21.08 -17.83 3.74
N LEU A 59 -21.12 -17.01 4.81
CA LEU A 59 -22.19 -17.02 5.81
C LEU A 59 -22.29 -18.37 6.57
N LEU A 60 -21.15 -18.93 6.99
CA LEU A 60 -21.05 -20.21 7.72
C LEU A 60 -21.52 -21.44 6.92
N SER A 61 -21.70 -21.30 5.60
CA SER A 61 -22.15 -22.39 4.73
C SER A 61 -21.00 -23.32 4.33
N ARG A 62 -19.77 -22.83 4.30
CA ARG A 62 -18.57 -23.60 3.94
C ARG A 62 -17.56 -23.65 5.09
N PRO A 63 -16.99 -24.84 5.40
CA PRO A 63 -15.89 -24.91 6.36
C PRO A 63 -14.65 -24.19 5.82
N LEU A 64 -13.81 -23.72 6.74
CA LEU A 64 -12.51 -23.16 6.40
C LEU A 64 -11.60 -24.20 5.73
N SER A 65 -10.65 -23.73 4.90
CA SER A 65 -9.68 -24.62 4.24
C SER A 65 -8.87 -25.38 5.28
N PRO A 66 -8.54 -26.67 5.04
CA PRO A 66 -7.65 -27.42 5.92
C PRO A 66 -6.24 -26.80 5.98
N ASN A 67 -5.83 -26.01 4.99
CA ASN A 67 -4.60 -25.24 5.06
C ASN A 67 -4.80 -23.98 5.92
N LEU A 68 -4.03 -23.88 7.02
CA LEU A 68 -4.06 -22.75 7.94
C LEU A 68 -3.74 -21.42 7.23
N THR A 69 -2.74 -21.40 6.36
CA THR A 69 -2.29 -20.18 5.67
C THR A 69 -3.37 -19.63 4.73
N GLU A 70 -4.04 -20.52 3.99
CA GLU A 70 -5.18 -20.16 3.14
C GLU A 70 -6.36 -19.64 3.97
N SER A 71 -6.69 -20.31 5.07
CA SER A 71 -7.76 -19.87 5.96
C SER A 71 -7.49 -18.49 6.57
N VAL A 72 -6.25 -18.25 7.02
CA VAL A 72 -5.83 -16.94 7.53
C VAL A 72 -5.92 -15.86 6.43
N ASN A 73 -5.46 -16.15 5.21
CA ASN A 73 -5.57 -15.24 4.07
C ASN A 73 -7.02 -14.86 3.76
N ARG A 74 -7.92 -15.85 3.65
CA ARG A 74 -9.34 -15.62 3.36
C ARG A 74 -10.01 -14.77 4.45
N VAL A 75 -9.72 -15.03 5.72
CA VAL A 75 -10.29 -14.28 6.85
C VAL A 75 -9.73 -12.85 6.92
N LEU A 76 -8.44 -12.65 6.65
CA LEU A 76 -7.79 -11.34 6.79
C LEU A 76 -7.93 -10.44 5.56
N TYR A 77 -8.23 -10.98 4.38
CA TYR A 77 -8.28 -10.21 3.13
C TYR A 77 -9.21 -8.99 3.22
N VAL A 78 -10.50 -9.19 3.51
CA VAL A 78 -11.48 -8.09 3.58
C VAL A 78 -11.16 -7.08 4.70
N PRO A 79 -10.86 -7.51 5.94
CA PRO A 79 -10.43 -6.59 7.01
C PRO A 79 -9.25 -5.71 6.62
N VAL A 80 -8.21 -6.30 6.04
CA VAL A 80 -6.98 -5.60 5.68
C VAL A 80 -7.24 -4.63 4.52
N LEU A 81 -8.06 -5.02 3.54
CA LEU A 81 -8.50 -4.15 2.45
C LEU A 81 -9.26 -2.93 2.97
N LEU A 82 -10.22 -3.12 3.89
CA LEU A 82 -10.97 -2.02 4.50
C LEU A 82 -10.06 -1.06 5.29
N LEU A 83 -9.10 -1.59 6.04
CA LEU A 83 -8.11 -0.78 6.75
C LEU A 83 -7.23 0.03 5.77
N GLN A 84 -6.90 -0.51 4.60
CA GLN A 84 -6.14 0.21 3.57
C GLN A 84 -6.94 1.34 2.91
N ILE A 85 -8.22 1.10 2.62
CA ILE A 85 -9.12 2.15 2.15
C ILE A 85 -9.21 3.27 3.19
N LEU A 86 -9.39 2.92 4.47
CA LEU A 86 -9.44 3.88 5.56
C LEU A 86 -8.11 4.64 5.74
N LEU A 87 -6.97 3.98 5.51
CA LEU A 87 -5.65 4.58 5.53
C LEU A 87 -5.52 5.64 4.42
N GLY A 88 -5.94 5.32 3.20
CA GLY A 88 -5.94 6.26 2.07
C GLY A 88 -6.81 7.49 2.33
N ILE A 89 -8.05 7.28 2.82
CA ILE A 89 -8.98 8.36 3.18
C ILE A 89 -8.38 9.27 4.27
N THR A 90 -7.81 8.68 5.32
CA THR A 90 -7.23 9.42 6.44
C THR A 90 -6.01 10.23 5.99
N THR A 91 -5.15 9.64 5.17
CA THR A 91 -3.92 10.27 4.66
C THR A 91 -4.23 11.50 3.80
N LEU A 92 -5.15 11.38 2.85
CA LEU A 92 -5.61 12.50 2.02
C LEU A 92 -6.29 13.58 2.87
N SER A 93 -7.12 13.18 3.83
CA SER A 93 -7.85 14.13 4.67
C SER A 93 -6.95 14.97 5.56
N ILE A 94 -5.87 14.39 6.11
CA ILE A 94 -4.91 15.10 6.95
C ILE A 94 -4.06 16.07 6.13
N SER A 95 -3.66 15.68 4.91
CA SER A 95 -2.75 16.46 4.07
C SER A 95 -3.42 17.64 3.38
N ILE A 96 -4.63 17.44 2.83
CA ILE A 96 -5.35 18.48 2.09
C ILE A 96 -5.71 19.69 2.97
N GLY A 97 -6.03 19.48 4.25
CA GLY A 97 -6.36 20.57 5.18
C GLY A 97 -5.16 21.35 5.74
N ALA A 98 -3.92 20.93 5.44
CA ALA A 98 -2.73 21.41 6.15
C ALA A 98 -2.44 22.90 5.94
N ILE A 99 -2.51 23.40 4.70
CA ILE A 99 -2.21 24.81 4.39
C ILE A 99 -3.34 25.74 4.83
N GLY A 100 -4.59 25.31 4.67
CA GLY A 100 -5.75 26.09 5.14
C GLY A 100 -5.68 26.39 6.64
N GLU A 101 -5.17 25.43 7.43
CA GLU A 101 -4.93 25.63 8.86
C GLU A 101 -3.85 26.69 9.13
N ILE A 102 -2.76 26.71 8.36
CA ILE A 102 -1.66 27.67 8.54
C ILE A 102 -2.11 29.09 8.15
N ILE A 103 -2.85 29.21 7.05
CA ILE A 103 -3.45 30.48 6.62
C ILE A 103 -4.39 31.01 7.70
N ARG A 104 -5.23 30.15 8.30
CA ARG A 104 -6.16 30.56 9.38
C ARG A 104 -5.42 31.10 10.61
N ARG A 105 -4.22 30.60 10.88
CA ARG A 105 -3.38 31.07 11.99
C ARG A 105 -2.61 32.35 11.69
N GLN A 106 -2.76 32.93 10.49
CA GLN A 106 -2.02 34.11 10.03
C GLN A 106 -0.50 33.94 10.09
N GLN A 107 0.00 32.69 10.07
CA GLN A 107 1.42 32.37 10.12
C GLN A 107 2.02 32.22 8.72
N TRP A 108 1.17 32.15 7.70
CA TRP A 108 1.59 31.86 6.34
C TRP A 108 2.51 32.94 5.76
N ASP A 109 2.20 34.21 6.00
CA ASP A 109 3.00 35.32 5.47
C ASP A 109 4.38 35.37 6.13
N THR A 110 4.47 35.15 7.44
CA THR A 110 5.77 35.05 8.13
C THR A 110 6.62 33.89 7.61
N LEU A 111 6.00 32.74 7.33
CA LEU A 111 6.72 31.56 6.82
C LEU A 111 7.21 31.71 5.38
N ARG A 112 6.60 32.61 4.60
CA ARG A 112 7.00 32.90 3.22
C ARG A 112 8.21 33.82 3.14
N VAL A 113 8.33 34.75 4.07
CA VAL A 113 9.43 35.73 4.10
C VAL A 113 10.77 35.05 4.42
N THR A 114 10.75 33.91 5.11
CA THR A 114 11.96 33.13 5.39
C THR A 114 12.36 32.27 4.19
N GLU A 115 13.63 32.36 3.74
CA GLU A 115 14.16 31.68 2.54
C GLU A 115 13.84 30.17 2.46
N ASP A 116 13.67 29.47 3.59
CA ASP A 116 13.31 28.05 3.65
C ASP A 116 12.02 27.73 4.44
N GLY A 117 11.31 28.74 4.94
CA GLY A 117 10.21 28.54 5.90
C GLY A 117 9.06 27.71 5.34
N ALA A 118 8.63 28.01 4.12
CA ALA A 118 7.56 27.28 3.43
C ALA A 118 7.97 25.83 3.11
N GLY A 119 9.21 25.63 2.64
CA GLY A 119 9.74 24.30 2.28
C GLY A 119 9.85 23.38 3.50
N LEU A 120 10.43 23.89 4.58
CA LEU A 120 10.54 23.15 5.84
C LEU A 120 9.16 22.80 6.42
N THR A 121 8.21 23.72 6.33
CA THR A 121 6.84 23.50 6.79
C THR A 121 6.13 22.40 6.00
N LEU A 122 6.26 22.36 4.68
CA LEU A 122 5.64 21.30 3.87
C LEU A 122 6.28 19.93 4.11
N ARG A 123 7.61 19.86 4.22
CA ARG A 123 8.33 18.60 4.53
C ARG A 123 7.97 18.07 5.91
N THR A 124 7.93 18.94 6.92
CA THR A 124 7.52 18.56 8.29
C THR A 124 6.06 18.08 8.33
N ARG A 125 5.15 18.71 7.58
CA ARG A 125 3.75 18.27 7.46
C ARG A 125 3.65 16.91 6.80
N TRP A 126 4.38 16.68 5.70
CA TRP A 126 4.44 15.39 5.04
C TRP A 126 4.89 14.28 6.01
N ALA A 127 5.97 14.52 6.77
CA ALA A 127 6.41 13.60 7.82
C ALA A 127 5.37 13.43 8.93
N ALA A 128 4.68 14.50 9.34
CA ALA A 128 3.64 14.44 10.37
C ALA A 128 2.49 13.52 9.99
N VAL A 129 2.16 13.39 8.70
CA VAL A 129 1.14 12.44 8.22
C VAL A 129 1.53 11.02 8.60
N PHE A 130 2.77 10.57 8.29
CA PHE A 130 3.26 9.25 8.67
C PHE A 130 3.18 8.98 10.17
N TYR A 131 3.53 9.97 11.00
CA TYR A 131 3.44 9.81 12.45
C TYR A 131 1.99 9.67 12.94
N ARG A 132 1.03 10.33 12.29
CA ARG A 132 -0.39 10.29 12.65
C ARG A 132 -1.06 9.00 12.19
N VAL A 133 -0.73 8.52 10.98
CA VAL A 133 -1.27 7.25 10.45
C VAL A 133 -0.46 6.02 10.87
N ARG A 134 0.66 6.21 11.58
CA ARG A 134 1.54 5.14 12.08
C ARG A 134 0.81 3.93 12.68
N PRO A 135 -0.14 4.05 13.61
CA PRO A 135 -0.77 2.87 14.21
C PRO A 135 -1.48 2.02 13.16
N LEU A 136 -2.21 2.65 12.25
CA LEU A 136 -2.92 1.97 11.17
C LEU A 136 -1.94 1.32 10.19
N LEU A 137 -0.87 2.03 9.82
CA LEU A 137 0.17 1.52 8.95
C LEU A 137 0.89 0.32 9.57
N VAL A 138 1.24 0.38 10.86
CA VAL A 138 1.87 -0.73 11.60
C VAL A 138 0.96 -1.96 11.63
N ILE A 139 -0.34 -1.78 11.83
CA ILE A 139 -1.31 -2.89 11.80
C ILE A 139 -1.34 -3.52 10.39
N ILE A 140 -1.49 -2.71 9.34
CA ILE A 140 -1.58 -3.22 7.96
C ILE A 140 -0.28 -3.94 7.54
N VAL A 141 0.87 -3.32 7.80
CA VAL A 141 2.18 -3.92 7.48
C VAL A 141 2.42 -5.16 8.35
N GLY A 142 2.06 -5.13 9.63
CA GLY A 142 2.18 -6.30 10.52
C GLY A 142 1.33 -7.48 10.05
N LEU A 143 0.08 -7.24 9.64
CA LEU A 143 -0.78 -8.26 9.07
C LEU A 143 -0.22 -8.79 7.73
N ARG A 144 0.27 -7.91 6.85
CA ARG A 144 0.93 -8.34 5.60
C ARG A 144 2.19 -9.17 5.86
N LEU A 145 3.01 -8.80 6.83
CA LEU A 145 4.18 -9.59 7.23
C LEU A 145 3.77 -10.95 7.79
N LEU A 146 2.66 -11.04 8.54
CA LEU A 146 2.11 -12.32 8.98
C LEU A 146 1.72 -13.20 7.77
N LEU A 147 1.07 -12.63 6.76
CA LEU A 147 0.72 -13.37 5.53
C LEU A 147 1.98 -13.81 4.76
N VAL A 148 2.99 -12.95 4.65
CA VAL A 148 4.29 -13.29 4.04
C VAL A 148 4.98 -14.42 4.82
N LEU A 149 4.95 -14.39 6.15
CA LEU A 149 5.49 -15.48 6.97
C LEU A 149 4.72 -16.79 6.76
N GLY A 150 3.39 -16.73 6.59
CA GLY A 150 2.57 -17.88 6.21
C GLY A 150 2.99 -18.47 4.87
N ILE A 151 3.22 -17.63 3.86
CA ILE A 151 3.77 -18.06 2.57
C ILE A 151 5.12 -18.76 2.75
N LEU A 152 6.05 -18.14 3.48
CA LEU A 152 7.37 -18.73 3.71
C LEU A 152 7.28 -20.07 4.47
N TRP A 153 6.35 -20.17 5.42
CA TRP A 153 6.08 -21.42 6.12
C TRP A 153 5.61 -22.52 5.15
N ASP A 154 4.61 -22.23 4.33
CA ASP A 154 4.10 -23.19 3.33
C ASP A 154 5.22 -23.64 2.37
N LEU A 155 6.05 -22.71 1.89
CA LEU A 155 7.19 -23.02 1.03
C LEU A 155 8.22 -23.95 1.70
N THR A 156 8.49 -23.75 2.99
CA THR A 156 9.40 -24.61 3.75
C THR A 156 8.80 -25.97 4.11
N ALA A 157 7.49 -26.03 4.36
CA ALA A 157 6.80 -27.27 4.72
C ALA A 157 6.82 -28.30 3.58
N PHE A 158 6.80 -27.84 2.32
CA PHE A 158 6.87 -28.68 1.13
C PHE A 158 8.29 -28.86 0.57
N GLN A 159 9.34 -28.56 1.34
CA GLN A 159 10.75 -28.68 0.92
C GLN A 159 11.06 -27.98 -0.41
N GLY A 160 10.35 -26.90 -0.74
CA GLY A 160 10.49 -26.18 -2.02
C GLY A 160 9.79 -26.81 -3.23
N GLN A 161 9.33 -28.07 -3.15
CA GLN A 161 8.63 -28.74 -4.27
C GLN A 161 7.33 -28.04 -4.66
N TYR A 162 6.71 -27.31 -3.72
CA TYR A 162 5.52 -26.53 -4.00
C TYR A 162 5.76 -25.45 -5.04
N LEU A 163 6.95 -24.80 -5.05
CA LEU A 163 7.27 -23.81 -6.09
C LEU A 163 7.46 -24.47 -7.45
N ASP A 164 8.07 -25.64 -7.50
CA ASP A 164 8.25 -26.37 -8.76
C ASP A 164 6.89 -26.70 -9.38
N LEU A 165 5.91 -27.10 -8.55
CA LEU A 165 4.54 -27.33 -8.99
C LEU A 165 3.86 -26.05 -9.46
N LEU A 166 4.02 -24.94 -8.75
CA LEU A 166 3.44 -23.65 -9.14
C LEU A 166 4.06 -23.08 -10.43
N ILE A 167 5.34 -23.36 -10.67
CA ILE A 167 6.07 -22.89 -11.86
C ILE A 167 5.84 -23.82 -13.06
N SER A 168 5.44 -25.06 -12.82
CA SER A 168 5.12 -26.01 -13.89
C SER A 168 3.97 -25.47 -14.75
N GLY A 169 4.24 -25.26 -16.05
CA GLY A 169 3.25 -24.75 -17.00
C GLY A 169 3.17 -23.22 -17.15
N ILE A 170 4.01 -22.44 -16.45
CA ILE A 170 4.07 -20.98 -16.65
C ILE A 170 4.73 -20.64 -18.00
N VAL A 171 4.17 -19.65 -18.70
CA VAL A 171 4.79 -18.99 -19.85
C VAL A 171 5.37 -17.63 -19.40
N PRO A 172 6.65 -17.30 -19.68
CA PRO A 172 7.61 -18.06 -20.48
C PRO A 172 8.28 -19.18 -19.67
N GLN A 173 8.53 -20.31 -20.33
CA GLN A 173 9.37 -21.37 -19.76
C GLN A 173 10.81 -20.88 -19.72
N MET A 174 11.32 -20.61 -18.51
CA MET A 174 12.66 -20.07 -18.29
C MET A 174 13.70 -21.21 -18.28
N SER A 175 13.86 -21.89 -19.41
CA SER A 175 14.96 -22.83 -19.65
C SER A 175 15.99 -22.18 -20.57
N ILE A 176 17.25 -22.09 -20.14
CA ILE A 176 18.33 -21.62 -21.04
C ILE A 176 18.76 -22.82 -21.89
N PRO A 177 18.69 -22.74 -23.23
CA PRO A 177 19.25 -23.76 -24.09
C PRO A 177 20.78 -23.76 -23.92
N VAL A 178 21.31 -24.82 -23.32
CA VAL A 178 22.76 -25.06 -23.20
C VAL A 178 23.23 -25.78 -24.48
N PRO A 179 24.43 -25.47 -25.02
CA PRO A 179 24.98 -26.17 -26.17
C PRO A 179 25.06 -27.69 -26.00
N ILE A 180 24.97 -28.40 -27.13
CA ILE A 180 24.75 -29.85 -27.32
C ILE A 180 25.47 -30.74 -26.29
N GLY A 181 24.70 -31.60 -25.62
CA GLY A 181 25.20 -32.72 -24.80
C GLY A 181 24.95 -32.60 -23.29
N GLN A 182 24.42 -31.48 -22.81
CA GLN A 182 24.06 -31.28 -21.41
C GLN A 182 22.53 -31.12 -21.24
N PRO A 183 21.95 -31.60 -20.12
CA PRO A 183 20.56 -31.29 -19.81
C PRO A 183 20.37 -29.76 -19.70
N PRO A 184 19.22 -29.22 -20.12
CA PRO A 184 18.94 -27.79 -20.00
C PRO A 184 19.10 -27.34 -18.55
N LEU A 185 19.69 -26.17 -18.35
CA LEU A 185 19.87 -25.60 -17.02
C LEU A 185 18.55 -24.94 -16.61
N ASP A 186 17.80 -25.63 -15.74
CA ASP A 186 16.51 -25.16 -15.22
C ASP A 186 16.71 -24.01 -14.23
N LEU A 187 16.93 -22.80 -14.76
CA LEU A 187 16.95 -21.56 -13.96
C LEU A 187 15.55 -21.12 -13.52
N GLY A 188 14.49 -21.80 -13.98
CA GLY A 188 13.09 -21.47 -13.69
C GLY A 188 12.80 -21.34 -12.20
N VAL A 189 13.36 -22.22 -11.37
CA VAL A 189 13.14 -22.18 -9.91
C VAL A 189 13.79 -20.95 -9.28
N VAL A 190 15.05 -20.66 -9.64
CA VAL A 190 15.79 -19.50 -9.10
C VAL A 190 15.10 -18.19 -9.51
N VAL A 191 14.70 -18.08 -10.78
CA VAL A 191 13.98 -16.91 -11.29
C VAL A 191 12.61 -16.81 -10.63
N GLY A 192 11.88 -17.92 -10.46
CA GLY A 192 10.59 -17.95 -9.77
C GLY A 192 10.69 -17.48 -8.32
N ILE A 193 11.71 -17.94 -7.58
CA ILE A 193 11.99 -17.46 -6.21
C ILE A 193 12.27 -15.96 -6.20
N MET A 194 13.08 -15.45 -7.14
CA MET A 194 13.39 -14.03 -7.23
C MET A 194 12.15 -13.19 -7.55
N LEU A 195 11.32 -13.62 -8.49
CA LEU A 195 10.08 -12.94 -8.87
C LEU A 195 9.03 -12.98 -7.74
N LEU A 196 8.95 -14.10 -7.02
CA LEU A 196 8.13 -14.19 -5.80
C LEU A 196 8.64 -13.23 -4.73
N ALA A 197 9.96 -13.15 -4.51
CA ALA A 197 10.56 -12.22 -3.55
C ALA A 197 10.23 -10.76 -3.91
N PHE A 198 10.24 -10.40 -5.20
CA PHE A 198 9.76 -9.09 -5.65
C PHE A 198 8.28 -8.87 -5.33
N MET A 199 7.42 -9.86 -5.56
CA MET A 199 6.00 -9.78 -5.21
C MET A 199 5.80 -9.55 -3.71
N LEU A 200 6.41 -10.37 -2.85
CA LEU A 200 6.30 -10.26 -1.39
C LEU A 200 6.79 -8.89 -0.90
N THR A 201 7.92 -8.43 -1.44
CA THR A 201 8.49 -7.12 -1.10
C THR A 201 7.60 -5.99 -1.59
N ALA A 202 7.05 -6.08 -2.80
CA ALA A 202 6.16 -5.07 -3.35
C ALA A 202 4.87 -4.98 -2.53
N ALA A 203 4.28 -6.12 -2.17
CA ALA A 203 3.10 -6.16 -1.31
C ALA A 203 3.36 -5.48 0.05
N VAL A 204 4.56 -5.57 0.62
CA VAL A 204 4.86 -4.84 1.86
C VAL A 204 5.08 -3.34 1.62
N LEU A 205 5.69 -2.96 0.49
CA LEU A 205 6.03 -1.57 0.18
C LEU A 205 4.85 -0.72 -0.33
N LEU A 206 3.92 -1.30 -1.09
CA LEU A 206 2.81 -0.56 -1.73
C LEU A 206 1.96 0.27 -0.75
N PRO A 207 1.56 -0.23 0.44
CA PRO A 207 0.85 0.59 1.43
C PRO A 207 1.70 1.77 1.95
N LEU A 208 3.01 1.61 2.04
CA LEU A 208 3.92 2.65 2.52
C LEU A 208 4.12 3.74 1.46
N THR A 209 4.36 3.35 0.21
CA THR A 209 4.57 4.27 -0.91
C THR A 209 3.28 5.01 -1.27
N SER A 210 2.14 4.34 -1.19
CA SER A 210 0.83 4.98 -1.39
C SER A 210 0.52 6.04 -0.35
N VAL A 211 0.79 5.82 0.93
CA VAL A 211 0.67 6.86 1.96
C VAL A 211 1.56 8.07 1.66
N GLY A 212 2.81 7.84 1.26
CA GLY A 212 3.73 8.91 0.91
C GLY A 212 3.25 9.74 -0.28
N PHE A 213 2.77 9.06 -1.31
CA PHE A 213 2.20 9.68 -2.51
C PHE A 213 0.93 10.46 -2.20
N ASP A 214 -0.01 9.87 -1.47
CA ASP A 214 -1.27 10.50 -1.06
C ASP A 214 -1.03 11.75 -0.22
N ALA A 215 -0.09 11.68 0.72
CA ALA A 215 0.29 12.83 1.54
C ALA A 215 0.89 13.96 0.70
N ALA A 216 1.77 13.63 -0.26
CA ALA A 216 2.38 14.61 -1.14
C ALA A 216 1.36 15.24 -2.11
N ALA A 217 0.48 14.42 -2.70
CA ALA A 217 -0.62 14.87 -3.54
C ALA A 217 -1.58 15.78 -2.78
N GLY A 218 -1.98 15.41 -1.57
CA GLY A 218 -2.84 16.23 -0.74
C GLY A 218 -2.21 17.57 -0.36
N LEU A 219 -0.91 17.59 -0.04
CA LEU A 219 -0.18 18.84 0.20
C LEU A 219 -0.12 19.71 -1.06
N LEU A 220 0.15 19.13 -2.23
CA LEU A 220 0.13 19.86 -3.50
C LEU A 220 -1.26 20.48 -3.75
N LEU A 221 -2.33 19.72 -3.61
CA LEU A 221 -3.70 20.21 -3.77
C LEU A 221 -4.01 21.35 -2.81
N SER A 222 -3.53 21.27 -1.57
CA SER A 222 -3.69 22.34 -0.60
C SER A 222 -2.98 23.64 -1.00
N THR A 223 -1.92 23.58 -1.83
CA THR A 223 -1.28 24.77 -2.41
C THR A 223 -2.04 25.33 -3.62
N LEU A 224 -2.85 24.50 -4.29
CA LEU A 224 -3.60 24.89 -5.48
C LEU A 224 -4.87 25.66 -5.13
N PHE A 225 -5.61 25.21 -4.11
CA PHE A 225 -6.92 25.76 -3.75
C PHE A 225 -6.87 26.53 -2.44
N LYS A 226 -7.00 27.87 -2.51
CA LYS A 226 -7.03 28.74 -1.31
C LYS A 226 -8.34 28.67 -0.53
N GLN A 227 -9.45 28.49 -1.23
CA GLN A 227 -10.78 28.51 -0.63
C GLN A 227 -11.16 27.16 -0.06
N ARG A 228 -11.69 27.17 1.17
CA ARG A 228 -12.09 25.97 1.92
C ARG A 228 -13.07 25.09 1.16
N THR A 229 -14.07 25.70 0.52
CA THR A 229 -15.13 24.98 -0.18
C THR A 229 -14.57 24.21 -1.37
N TYR A 230 -13.74 24.84 -2.20
CA TYR A 230 -13.10 24.15 -3.32
C TYR A 230 -12.16 23.05 -2.85
N ASN A 231 -11.40 23.27 -1.77
CA ASN A 231 -10.51 22.25 -1.24
C ASN A 231 -11.28 21.01 -0.74
N ALA A 232 -12.39 21.23 -0.03
CA ALA A 232 -13.27 20.15 0.42
C ALA A 232 -13.95 19.42 -0.76
N LEU A 233 -14.38 20.14 -1.79
CA LEU A 233 -14.98 19.55 -2.99
C LEU A 233 -13.97 18.69 -3.76
N VAL A 234 -12.73 19.17 -3.93
CA VAL A 234 -11.66 18.43 -4.59
C VAL A 234 -11.26 17.19 -3.78
N GLN A 235 -11.14 17.32 -2.46
CA GLN A 235 -10.91 16.18 -1.58
C GLN A 235 -12.00 15.12 -1.71
N PHE A 236 -13.26 15.54 -1.66
CA PHE A 236 -14.40 14.63 -1.80
C PHE A 236 -14.43 13.97 -3.18
N GLY A 237 -14.21 14.74 -4.25
CA GLY A 237 -14.14 14.23 -5.61
C GLY A 237 -13.02 13.21 -5.82
N LEU A 238 -11.82 13.48 -5.28
CA LEU A 238 -10.70 12.54 -5.35
C LEU A 238 -10.93 11.27 -4.53
N LEU A 239 -11.58 11.40 -3.37
CA LEU A 239 -11.95 10.26 -2.53
C LEU A 239 -12.97 9.39 -3.26
N LEU A 240 -14.02 9.98 -3.85
CA LEU A 240 -15.00 9.25 -4.65
C LEU A 240 -14.35 8.58 -5.86
N LEU A 241 -13.51 9.30 -6.61
CA LEU A 241 -12.78 8.74 -7.75
C LEU A 241 -11.93 7.55 -7.31
N ARG A 242 -11.21 7.65 -6.18
CA ARG A 242 -10.42 6.55 -5.67
C ARG A 242 -11.27 5.35 -5.28
N LEU A 243 -12.36 5.56 -4.52
CA LEU A 243 -13.26 4.48 -4.15
C LEU A 243 -13.88 3.81 -5.39
N PHE A 244 -14.24 4.60 -6.39
CA PHE A 244 -14.75 4.09 -7.66
C PHE A 244 -13.69 3.27 -8.39
N VAL A 245 -12.47 3.78 -8.57
CA VAL A 245 -11.38 3.05 -9.25
C VAL A 245 -11.02 1.77 -8.50
N THR A 246 -10.86 1.83 -7.17
CA THR A 246 -10.59 0.65 -6.35
C THR A 246 -11.73 -0.36 -6.45
N GLY A 247 -12.99 0.07 -6.31
CA GLY A 247 -14.16 -0.81 -6.42
C GLY A 247 -14.32 -1.43 -7.80
N ALA A 248 -14.13 -0.65 -8.86
CA ALA A 248 -14.20 -1.11 -10.25
C ALA A 248 -13.08 -2.11 -10.56
N LEU A 249 -11.85 -1.87 -10.10
CA LEU A 249 -10.73 -2.79 -10.28
C LEU A 249 -10.94 -4.07 -9.48
N LEU A 250 -11.42 -3.99 -8.24
CA LEU A 250 -11.76 -5.18 -7.44
C LEU A 250 -12.84 -6.01 -8.13
N TYR A 251 -13.91 -5.38 -8.59
CA TYR A 251 -14.99 -6.04 -9.31
C TYR A 251 -14.49 -6.69 -10.61
N ALA A 252 -13.77 -5.94 -11.45
CA ALA A 252 -13.24 -6.45 -12.71
C ALA A 252 -12.22 -7.58 -12.49
N GLY A 253 -11.35 -7.46 -11.48
CA GLY A 253 -10.37 -8.48 -11.13
C GLY A 253 -11.02 -9.78 -10.69
N PHE A 254 -11.97 -9.72 -9.75
CA PHE A 254 -12.69 -10.91 -9.31
C PHE A 254 -13.58 -11.51 -10.40
N HIS A 255 -14.21 -10.69 -11.23
CA HIS A 255 -15.00 -11.18 -12.35
C HIS A 255 -14.13 -11.91 -13.38
N PHE A 256 -12.95 -11.36 -13.70
CA PHE A 256 -11.99 -12.02 -14.58
C PHE A 256 -11.48 -13.33 -14.01
N LEU A 257 -11.18 -13.40 -12.70
CA LEU A 257 -10.74 -14.66 -12.07
C LEU A 257 -11.83 -15.73 -12.08
N ALA A 258 -13.12 -15.35 -12.15
CA ALA A 258 -14.23 -16.28 -12.30
C ALA A 258 -14.42 -16.76 -13.75
N ASP A 259 -14.06 -15.95 -14.75
CA ASP A 259 -14.05 -16.32 -16.17
C ASP A 259 -12.80 -15.78 -16.88
N PRO A 260 -11.66 -16.53 -16.81
CA PRO A 260 -10.38 -16.07 -17.34
C PRO A 260 -10.35 -15.95 -18.87
N THR A 261 -11.33 -16.52 -19.57
CA THR A 261 -11.38 -16.52 -21.04
C THR A 261 -11.95 -15.24 -21.64
N ALA A 262 -12.49 -14.35 -20.79
CA ALA A 262 -13.18 -13.14 -21.21
C ALA A 262 -12.26 -12.06 -21.81
N LEU A 263 -10.95 -12.09 -21.54
CA LEU A 263 -10.01 -11.05 -21.98
C LEU A 263 -8.78 -11.65 -22.70
N PRO A 264 -8.25 -10.95 -23.71
CA PRO A 264 -6.93 -11.27 -24.28
C PRO A 264 -5.81 -11.17 -23.25
N ASP A 265 -4.78 -12.01 -23.38
CA ASP A 265 -3.66 -12.15 -22.43
C ASP A 265 -3.02 -10.82 -21.99
N GLY A 266 -2.77 -9.91 -22.95
CA GLY A 266 -2.19 -8.61 -22.66
C GLY A 266 -3.10 -7.72 -21.79
N LEU A 267 -4.41 -7.76 -22.03
CA LEU A 267 -5.38 -7.02 -21.22
C LEU A 267 -5.59 -7.69 -19.85
N ALA A 268 -5.56 -9.02 -19.78
CA ALA A 268 -5.59 -9.77 -18.53
C ALA A 268 -4.40 -9.41 -17.63
N PHE A 269 -3.18 -9.36 -18.19
CA PHE A 269 -1.99 -8.91 -17.47
C PHE A 269 -2.13 -7.48 -16.95
N VAL A 270 -2.56 -6.55 -17.81
CA VAL A 270 -2.75 -5.14 -17.44
C VAL A 270 -3.82 -4.99 -16.35
N LEU A 271 -4.92 -5.74 -16.46
CA LEU A 271 -5.98 -5.76 -15.46
C LEU A 271 -5.46 -6.26 -14.12
N MET A 272 -4.77 -7.41 -14.08
CA MET A 272 -4.20 -7.95 -12.84
C MET A 272 -3.14 -7.03 -12.25
N PHE A 273 -2.33 -6.38 -13.08
CA PHE A 273 -1.38 -5.37 -12.64
C PHE A 273 -2.08 -4.22 -11.92
N PHE A 274 -3.12 -3.62 -12.53
CA PHE A 274 -3.83 -2.50 -11.90
C PHE A 274 -4.69 -2.94 -10.71
N PHE A 275 -5.26 -4.14 -10.75
CA PHE A 275 -5.93 -4.77 -9.61
C PHE A 275 -4.99 -4.86 -8.41
N GLY A 276 -3.78 -5.40 -8.60
CA GLY A 276 -2.74 -5.46 -7.59
C GLY A 276 -2.18 -4.08 -7.19
N ALA A 277 -2.00 -3.15 -8.13
CA ALA A 277 -1.34 -1.88 -7.84
C ALA A 277 -2.26 -0.86 -7.15
N LEU A 278 -3.53 -0.79 -7.54
CA LEU A 278 -4.49 0.25 -7.14
C LEU A 278 -5.77 -0.30 -6.50
N GLY A 279 -6.13 -1.56 -6.80
CA GLY A 279 -7.32 -2.21 -6.24
C GLY A 279 -7.08 -2.62 -4.78
N ASP A 280 -6.14 -3.53 -4.56
CA ASP A 280 -5.90 -4.14 -3.25
C ASP A 280 -4.47 -3.99 -2.72
N TRP A 281 -3.63 -3.23 -3.44
CA TRP A 281 -2.22 -3.01 -3.12
C TRP A 281 -1.42 -4.33 -3.00
N GLY A 282 -1.75 -5.36 -3.79
CA GLY A 282 -1.05 -6.63 -3.88
C GLY A 282 -1.41 -7.59 -2.75
N LEU A 283 -2.54 -7.34 -2.07
CA LEU A 283 -2.98 -8.15 -0.93
C LEU A 283 -3.41 -9.54 -1.37
N TYR A 284 -4.16 -9.65 -2.47
CA TYR A 284 -4.65 -10.89 -3.05
C TYR A 284 -3.50 -11.79 -3.51
N PHE A 285 -2.40 -11.18 -3.98
CA PHE A 285 -1.21 -11.93 -4.38
C PHE A 285 -0.46 -12.55 -3.19
N LEU A 286 -0.76 -12.14 -1.95
CA LEU A 286 -0.29 -12.84 -0.74
C LEU A 286 -1.07 -14.13 -0.44
N HIS A 287 -2.04 -14.49 -1.28
CA HIS A 287 -2.63 -15.81 -1.29
C HIS A 287 -1.93 -16.68 -2.34
N LEU A 288 -0.95 -17.49 -1.89
CA LEU A 288 -0.03 -18.19 -2.78
C LEU A 288 -0.72 -19.14 -3.78
N SER A 289 -1.79 -19.83 -3.37
CA SER A 289 -2.58 -20.70 -4.26
C SER A 289 -3.25 -19.89 -5.37
N SER A 290 -3.99 -18.82 -5.03
CA SER A 290 -4.61 -17.94 -6.01
C SER A 290 -3.60 -17.22 -6.91
N PHE A 291 -2.42 -16.86 -6.37
CA PHE A 291 -1.37 -16.28 -7.18
C PHE A 291 -0.75 -17.30 -8.16
N GLY A 292 -0.62 -18.55 -7.73
CA GLY A 292 -0.26 -19.67 -8.61
C GLY A 292 -1.26 -19.90 -9.73
N GLU A 293 -2.55 -19.80 -9.44
CA GLU A 293 -3.61 -19.86 -10.45
C GLU A 293 -3.45 -18.73 -11.47
N ILE A 294 -3.19 -17.50 -11.02
CA ILE A 294 -2.92 -16.36 -11.92
C ILE A 294 -1.72 -16.64 -12.82
N TRP A 295 -0.65 -17.23 -12.27
CA TRP A 295 0.54 -17.63 -13.01
C TRP A 295 0.28 -18.63 -14.13
N ALA A 296 -0.60 -19.60 -13.87
CA ALA A 296 -1.00 -20.60 -14.84
C ALA A 296 -1.98 -20.05 -15.89
N LEU A 297 -2.87 -19.14 -15.49
CA LEU A 297 -3.95 -18.63 -16.34
C LEU A 297 -3.50 -17.52 -17.28
N ILE A 298 -2.59 -16.64 -16.83
CA ILE A 298 -2.22 -15.43 -17.56
C ILE A 298 -0.75 -15.53 -17.99
N PRO A 299 -0.47 -15.54 -19.30
CA PRO A 299 0.91 -15.52 -19.79
C PRO A 299 1.69 -14.32 -19.24
N TYR A 300 2.97 -14.54 -18.91
CA TYR A 300 3.90 -13.53 -18.37
C TYR A 300 3.52 -12.95 -16.99
N SER A 301 2.47 -13.44 -16.34
CA SER A 301 2.03 -12.93 -15.04
C SER A 301 3.01 -13.21 -13.89
N ILE A 302 3.98 -14.11 -14.09
CA ILE A 302 5.13 -14.27 -13.19
C ILE A 302 5.91 -12.96 -12.99
N PHE A 303 5.87 -12.05 -13.97
CA PHE A 303 6.48 -10.71 -13.88
C PHE A 303 5.63 -9.68 -13.11
N LEU A 304 4.41 -10.01 -12.67
CA LEU A 304 3.57 -9.09 -11.89
C LEU A 304 4.27 -8.60 -10.62
N GLY A 305 5.04 -9.46 -9.95
CA GLY A 305 5.81 -9.08 -8.76
C GLY A 305 6.84 -7.98 -9.04
N LEU A 306 7.57 -8.10 -10.15
CA LEU A 306 8.51 -7.08 -10.61
C LEU A 306 7.79 -5.79 -11.04
N ALA A 307 6.69 -5.92 -11.78
CA ALA A 307 5.90 -4.77 -12.21
C ALA A 307 5.35 -3.98 -11.01
N LEU A 308 4.84 -4.65 -9.99
CA LEU A 308 4.37 -4.02 -8.75
C LEU A 308 5.51 -3.36 -7.96
N MET A 309 6.69 -3.98 -7.93
CA MET A 309 7.88 -3.37 -7.33
C MET A 309 8.24 -2.06 -8.03
N LEU A 310 8.32 -2.08 -9.36
CA LEU A 310 8.59 -0.88 -10.16
C LEU A 310 7.52 0.18 -9.93
N PHE A 311 6.26 -0.22 -9.85
CA PHE A 311 5.16 0.70 -9.53
C PHE A 311 5.34 1.35 -8.16
N ALA A 312 5.71 0.59 -7.12
CA ALA A 312 5.99 1.13 -5.79
C ALA A 312 7.14 2.15 -5.81
N LEU A 313 8.21 1.86 -6.56
CA LEU A 313 9.34 2.78 -6.74
C LEU A 313 8.94 4.06 -7.49
N VAL A 314 8.18 3.92 -8.58
CA VAL A 314 7.63 5.06 -9.33
C VAL A 314 6.73 5.90 -8.42
N GLN A 315 5.90 5.27 -7.60
CA GLN A 315 5.01 5.95 -6.67
C GLN A 315 5.80 6.73 -5.61
N ALA A 316 6.89 6.17 -5.08
CA ALA A 316 7.80 6.86 -4.17
C ALA A 316 8.51 8.05 -4.85
N PHE A 317 9.00 7.86 -6.07
CA PHE A 317 9.61 8.93 -6.86
C PHE A 317 8.62 10.06 -7.16
N LEU A 318 7.39 9.73 -7.56
CA LEU A 318 6.34 10.71 -7.79
C LEU A 318 5.97 11.45 -6.50
N ALA A 319 5.95 10.78 -5.35
CA ALA A 319 5.72 11.43 -4.06
C ALA A 319 6.75 12.54 -3.78
N ASP A 320 8.03 12.27 -4.03
CA ASP A 320 9.10 13.28 -3.89
C ASP A 320 8.91 14.45 -4.87
N ARG A 321 8.63 14.15 -6.15
CA ARG A 321 8.38 15.19 -7.16
C ARG A 321 7.17 16.05 -6.86
N LEU A 322 6.07 15.46 -6.40
CA LEU A 322 4.87 16.20 -5.98
C LEU A 322 5.16 17.09 -4.77
N LEU A 323 5.94 16.60 -3.81
CA LEU A 323 6.34 17.39 -2.64
C LEU A 323 7.22 18.57 -3.04
N LEU A 324 8.23 18.35 -3.88
CA LEU A 324 9.06 19.43 -4.43
C LEU A 324 8.22 20.45 -5.20
N TRP A 325 7.28 19.99 -6.01
CA TRP A 325 6.41 20.89 -6.76
C TRP A 325 5.51 21.72 -5.83
N ALA A 326 4.96 21.11 -4.78
CA ALA A 326 4.21 21.81 -3.75
C ALA A 326 5.06 22.91 -3.08
N ILE A 327 6.33 22.64 -2.81
CA ILE A 327 7.27 23.61 -2.22
C ILE A 327 7.53 24.79 -3.16
N HIS A 328 7.91 24.52 -4.42
CA HIS A 328 8.16 25.57 -5.41
C HIS A 328 6.93 26.46 -5.63
N ARG A 329 5.74 25.84 -5.62
CA ARG A 329 4.49 26.59 -5.79
C ARG A 329 4.10 27.38 -4.55
N ALA A 330 4.42 26.89 -3.37
CA ALA A 330 4.23 27.62 -2.12
C ALA A 330 5.13 28.86 -2.05
N GLN A 331 6.37 28.77 -2.56
CA GLN A 331 7.34 29.86 -2.62
C GLN A 331 7.02 30.90 -3.72
N SER A 332 6.78 30.48 -4.96
CA SER A 332 6.57 31.37 -6.13
C SER A 332 5.28 32.19 -6.13
N ARG A 333 4.32 31.88 -5.25
CA ARG A 333 3.03 32.59 -5.13
C ARG A 333 2.95 33.46 -3.87
N GLY A 334 4.11 33.80 -3.30
CA GLY A 334 4.30 34.91 -2.36
C GLY A 334 4.81 36.13 -3.11
#